data_AF-A0A6I8NX83-F1
#
_entry.id   AF-A0A6I8NX83-F1
#
_cell.length_a   1.000
_cell.length_b   1.000
_cell.length_c   1.000
_cell.angle_alpha   90.00
_cell.angle_beta   90.00
_cell.angle_gamma   90.00
#
_symmetry.space_group_name_H-M   'P 1'
#
loop_
_entity.id
_entity.type
_entity.pdbx_description
1 polymer ?
#
loop_
_entity_poly.entity_id
_entity_poly.type
_entity_poly.pdbx_seq_one_letter_code
_entity_poly.pdbx_strand_id
1 'polypeptide(L)'
;MGRGAQGAGAAPQPASKMSSSLSGMFSGPPAGPPPPLPLPLPLPLPLPLPGPPGLLPALSGGPRTVLATLVDELEASFEACFASLVSQDYVNGTDQEEIRTGVDQCIQKFLDVARQTECFFLQKRLHLSVQKPEQVIKEDVSELKNELQRKEALIQKHLGKLRQWQQVLEDINVQHDVPSEMPQGPLAYLEQASANIPAPMKQT
;
A
#
# COMPACT_ATOMS: atom_id res chain seq x y z
N MET A 1 -9.94 89.80 -29.86
CA MET A 1 -10.61 90.22 -28.60
C MET A 1 -11.47 89.07 -28.12
N GLY A 2 -11.36 88.69 -26.84
CA GLY A 2 -12.23 87.68 -26.22
C GLY A 2 -11.47 86.66 -25.35
N ARG A 3 -11.31 86.98 -24.06
CA ARG A 3 -10.84 86.09 -22.98
C ARG A 3 -11.96 85.13 -22.53
N GLY A 4 -11.58 84.00 -21.91
CA GLY A 4 -12.43 83.22 -20.98
C GLY A 4 -11.87 81.81 -20.77
N ALA A 5 -11.17 81.55 -19.65
CA ALA A 5 -11.66 80.90 -18.42
C ALA A 5 -11.81 79.37 -18.57
N GLN A 6 -10.90 78.54 -18.03
CA GLN A 6 -10.85 78.03 -16.64
C GLN A 6 -11.98 77.02 -16.34
N GLY A 7 -11.62 75.77 -16.02
CA GLY A 7 -12.59 74.77 -15.56
C GLY A 7 -11.96 73.38 -15.39
N ALA A 8 -11.60 73.04 -14.15
CA ALA A 8 -11.09 71.74 -13.73
C ALA A 8 -12.17 70.65 -13.82
N GLY A 9 -11.85 69.52 -14.45
CA GLY A 9 -12.69 68.32 -14.47
C GLY A 9 -12.23 67.32 -13.39
N ALA A 10 -12.81 67.43 -12.20
CA ALA A 10 -12.68 66.45 -11.14
C ALA A 10 -13.51 65.19 -11.46
N ALA A 11 -12.90 64.01 -11.36
CA ALA A 11 -13.56 62.72 -11.49
C ALA A 11 -14.47 62.42 -10.28
N PRO A 12 -15.59 61.70 -10.45
CA PRO A 12 -16.55 61.47 -9.37
C PRO A 12 -16.11 60.31 -8.46
N GLN A 13 -16.29 60.50 -7.15
CA GLN A 13 -16.21 59.44 -6.15
C GLN A 13 -17.42 58.50 -6.25
N PRO A 14 -17.25 57.18 -6.05
CA PRO A 14 -18.36 56.30 -5.70
C PRO A 14 -18.57 56.21 -4.18
N ALA A 15 -19.84 56.28 -3.81
CA ALA A 15 -20.37 56.32 -2.46
C ALA A 15 -20.20 55.02 -1.66
N SER A 16 -20.11 55.25 -0.36
CA SER A 16 -20.18 54.34 0.79
C SER A 16 -21.05 53.08 0.61
N LYS A 17 -20.44 51.92 0.87
CA LYS A 17 -21.15 50.76 1.41
C LYS A 17 -20.56 50.41 2.77
N MET A 18 -21.40 50.56 3.79
CA MET A 18 -21.23 50.07 5.15
C MET A 18 -20.97 48.56 5.11
N SER A 19 -19.85 48.11 5.68
CA SER A 19 -19.74 46.75 6.22
C SER A 19 -18.99 46.85 7.54
N SER A 20 -19.74 46.60 8.60
CA SER A 20 -19.30 46.48 9.98
C SER A 20 -18.26 45.37 10.11
N SER A 21 -16.98 45.74 10.22
CA SER A 21 -15.93 44.83 10.72
C SER A 21 -15.73 45.10 12.20
N LEU A 22 -16.05 44.10 13.02
CA LEU A 22 -15.71 44.04 14.44
C LEU A 22 -14.20 43.80 14.55
N SER A 23 -13.41 44.86 14.37
CA SER A 23 -11.98 44.87 14.62
C SER A 23 -11.73 45.32 16.04
N GLY A 24 -11.26 44.40 16.89
CA GLY A 24 -10.68 44.78 18.17
C GLY A 24 -10.65 43.67 19.19
N MET A 25 -9.89 42.59 18.93
CA MET A 25 -9.51 41.64 20.00
C MET A 25 -8.39 40.65 19.61
N PHE A 26 -7.34 41.06 18.87
CA PHE A 26 -6.09 40.28 18.87
C PHE A 26 -4.90 41.10 18.34
N SER A 27 -4.43 42.06 19.12
CA SER A 27 -3.13 42.69 18.89
C SER A 27 -2.09 41.96 19.74
N GLY A 28 -1.53 40.89 19.20
CA GLY A 28 -0.34 40.22 19.73
C GLY A 28 0.49 39.71 18.54
N PRO A 29 1.82 39.90 18.53
CA PRO A 29 2.67 39.35 17.47
C PRO A 29 2.54 37.82 17.48
N PRO A 30 2.62 37.13 16.32
CA PRO A 30 2.70 35.67 16.32
C PRO A 30 4.02 35.28 16.99
N ALA A 31 3.93 34.80 18.23
CA ALA A 31 5.04 34.10 18.85
C ALA A 31 5.35 32.88 17.97
N GLY A 32 6.51 32.91 17.31
CA GLY A 32 7.02 31.74 16.60
C GLY A 32 7.12 30.54 17.54
N PRO A 33 7.17 29.31 16.99
CA PRO A 33 7.37 28.12 17.82
C PRO A 33 8.66 28.30 18.64
N PRO A 34 8.66 27.94 19.94
CA PRO A 34 9.85 28.05 20.76
C PRO A 34 10.98 27.20 20.16
N PRO A 35 12.25 27.62 20.31
CA PRO A 35 13.39 26.79 19.89
C PRO A 35 13.33 25.45 20.63
N PRO A 36 13.75 24.33 19.99
CA PRO A 36 13.81 23.05 20.68
C PRO A 36 14.76 23.18 21.88
N LEU A 37 14.30 22.76 23.05
CA LEU A 37 15.14 22.64 24.22
C LEU A 37 16.33 21.72 23.89
N PRO A 38 17.56 22.05 24.33
CA PRO A 38 18.68 21.15 24.13
C PRO A 38 18.37 19.83 24.84
N LEU A 39 18.28 18.76 24.06
CA LEU A 39 18.22 17.40 24.59
C LEU A 39 19.41 17.21 25.54
N PRO A 40 19.22 16.61 26.73
CA PRO A 40 20.34 16.31 27.60
C PRO A 40 21.31 15.40 26.83
N LEU A 41 22.57 15.84 26.74
CA LEU A 41 23.65 15.01 26.19
C LEU A 41 23.60 13.62 26.83
N PRO A 42 23.92 12.54 26.09
CA PRO A 42 24.09 11.23 26.69
C PRO A 42 25.16 11.35 27.78
N LEU A 43 24.74 11.13 29.02
CA LEU A 43 25.65 10.99 30.15
C LEU A 43 26.69 9.91 29.78
N PRO A 44 28.00 10.12 30.00
CA PRO A 44 28.97 9.08 29.72
C PRO A 44 28.62 7.84 30.55
N LEU A 45 28.34 6.73 29.86
CA LEU A 45 28.20 5.42 30.48
C LEU A 45 29.41 5.18 31.40
N PRO A 46 29.24 4.64 32.61
CA PRO A 46 30.39 4.32 33.46
C PRO A 46 31.25 3.30 32.71
N LEU A 47 32.49 3.67 32.45
CA LEU A 47 33.56 2.75 32.03
C LEU A 47 33.56 1.55 32.99
N PRO A 48 33.50 0.29 32.53
CA PRO A 48 33.58 -0.85 33.42
C PRO A 48 34.97 -0.89 34.07
N LEU A 49 35.00 -0.66 35.38
CA LEU A 49 36.17 -0.93 36.22
C LEU A 49 36.44 -2.44 36.18
N PRO A 50 37.70 -2.92 36.09
CA PRO A 50 37.96 -4.35 36.13
C PRO A 50 37.74 -4.87 37.55
N GLY A 51 36.60 -5.53 37.77
CA GLY A 51 36.31 -6.30 38.99
C GLY A 51 36.81 -7.75 38.90
N PRO A 52 37.01 -8.45 40.04
CA PRO A 52 37.67 -9.74 40.08
C PRO A 52 36.82 -10.88 39.49
N PRO A 53 37.45 -11.99 39.05
CA PRO A 53 36.77 -13.07 38.36
C PRO A 53 35.99 -13.95 39.34
N GLY A 54 34.66 -13.93 39.25
CA GLY A 54 33.84 -14.88 39.99
C GLY A 54 32.34 -14.61 39.87
N LEU A 55 31.68 -15.48 39.11
CA LEU A 55 30.24 -15.76 39.14
C LEU A 55 29.29 -14.68 38.60
N LEU A 56 29.09 -14.64 37.28
CA LEU A 56 27.80 -14.22 36.70
C LEU A 56 27.34 -15.27 35.65
N PRO A 57 26.05 -15.63 35.61
CA PRO A 57 25.49 -16.46 34.54
C PRO A 57 25.61 -15.74 33.19
N ALA A 58 25.98 -16.49 32.16
CA ALA A 58 26.15 -16.01 30.80
C ALA A 58 24.83 -15.48 30.22
N LEU A 59 24.62 -14.16 30.28
CA LEU A 59 23.68 -13.45 29.41
C LEU A 59 24.49 -12.63 28.40
N SER A 60 25.09 -13.34 27.45
CA SER A 60 25.62 -12.76 26.21
C SER A 60 25.00 -13.51 25.04
N GLY A 61 23.67 -13.41 24.92
CA GLY A 61 22.99 -13.70 23.66
C GLY A 61 23.03 -12.46 22.80
N GLY A 62 23.73 -12.49 21.67
CA GLY A 62 23.74 -11.36 20.74
C GLY A 62 22.32 -11.00 20.25
N PRO A 63 22.15 -9.88 19.53
CA PRO A 63 20.84 -9.43 19.02
C PRO A 63 20.07 -10.50 18.21
N ARG A 64 20.80 -11.46 17.63
CA ARG A 64 20.24 -12.60 16.89
C ARG A 64 19.69 -13.70 17.80
N THR A 65 20.26 -13.88 18.98
CA THR A 65 19.84 -14.91 19.95
C THR A 65 18.52 -14.50 20.60
N VAL A 66 18.36 -13.23 20.98
CA VAL A 66 17.09 -12.72 21.54
C VAL A 66 15.92 -12.72 20.57
N LEU A 67 16.18 -12.63 19.25
CA LEU A 67 15.14 -12.70 18.22
C LEU A 67 14.61 -14.12 18.07
N ALA A 68 15.53 -15.09 17.99
CA ALA A 68 15.19 -16.50 17.92
C ALA A 68 14.36 -16.89 19.15
N THR A 69 14.81 -16.51 20.34
CA THR A 69 14.12 -16.88 21.59
C THR A 69 12.71 -16.29 21.72
N LEU A 70 12.42 -15.10 21.20
CA LEU A 70 11.06 -14.52 21.29
C LEU A 70 10.06 -15.23 20.38
N VAL A 71 10.49 -15.60 19.18
CA VAL A 71 9.65 -16.36 18.25
C VAL A 71 9.45 -17.78 18.78
N ASP A 72 10.51 -18.39 19.33
CA ASP A 72 10.46 -19.71 19.96
C ASP A 72 9.52 -19.69 21.20
N GLU A 73 9.56 -18.64 22.03
CA GLU A 73 8.64 -18.48 23.16
C GLU A 73 7.19 -18.24 22.72
N LEU A 74 6.99 -17.51 21.61
CA LEU A 74 5.66 -17.30 21.04
C LEU A 74 5.08 -18.61 20.54
N GLU A 75 5.87 -19.42 19.84
CA GLU A 75 5.49 -20.75 19.37
C GLU A 75 5.20 -21.68 20.55
N ALA A 76 6.08 -21.75 21.55
CA ALA A 76 5.87 -22.58 22.73
C ALA A 76 4.63 -22.18 23.55
N SER A 77 4.36 -20.88 23.69
CA SER A 77 3.16 -20.40 24.39
C SER A 77 1.88 -20.64 23.60
N PHE A 78 1.93 -20.59 22.26
CA PHE A 78 0.83 -20.99 21.40
C PHE A 78 0.54 -22.48 21.51
N GLU A 79 1.56 -23.34 21.43
CA GLU A 79 1.40 -24.80 21.56
C GLU A 79 0.82 -25.19 22.91
N ALA A 80 1.32 -24.59 24.00
CA ALA A 80 0.79 -24.83 25.34
C ALA A 80 -0.69 -24.40 25.45
N CYS A 81 -1.06 -23.28 24.81
CA CYS A 81 -2.42 -22.75 24.83
C CYS A 81 -3.36 -23.66 24.06
N PHE A 82 -2.93 -24.07 22.87
CA PHE A 82 -3.67 -25.00 22.03
C PHE A 82 -3.83 -26.36 22.71
N ALA A 83 -2.76 -26.93 23.25
CA ALA A 83 -2.79 -28.21 23.98
C ALA A 83 -3.79 -28.15 25.14
N SER A 84 -3.75 -27.08 25.94
CA SER A 84 -4.67 -26.89 27.07
C SER A 84 -6.15 -26.80 26.63
N LEU A 85 -6.42 -26.21 25.46
CA LEU A 85 -7.78 -26.10 24.89
C LEU A 85 -8.32 -27.42 24.33
N VAL A 86 -7.45 -28.31 23.84
CA VAL A 86 -7.83 -29.60 23.24
C VAL A 86 -7.65 -30.78 24.18
N SER A 87 -7.18 -30.55 25.41
CA SER A 87 -7.00 -31.58 26.43
C SER A 87 -8.31 -32.30 26.73
N GLN A 88 -8.26 -33.63 26.68
CA GLN A 88 -9.42 -34.50 26.95
C GLN A 88 -9.90 -34.38 28.40
N ASP A 89 -8.97 -34.10 29.33
CA ASP A 89 -9.26 -33.90 30.76
C ASP A 89 -10.23 -32.73 31.02
N TYR A 90 -10.32 -31.75 30.11
CA TYR A 90 -11.28 -30.64 30.17
C TYR A 90 -12.74 -31.10 30.17
N VAL A 91 -13.03 -32.25 29.55
CA VAL A 91 -14.40 -32.78 29.37
C VAL A 91 -14.77 -33.81 30.44
N ASN A 92 -13.78 -34.38 31.15
CA ASN A 92 -13.96 -35.60 31.95
C ASN A 92 -13.74 -35.44 33.47
N GLY A 93 -13.29 -34.28 33.98
CA GLY A 93 -12.83 -34.13 35.37
C GLY A 93 -13.80 -33.47 36.38
N THR A 94 -13.69 -33.86 37.66
CA THR A 94 -14.29 -33.17 38.83
C THR A 94 -13.61 -31.84 39.17
N ASP A 95 -12.40 -31.59 38.66
CA ASP A 95 -11.56 -30.42 38.95
C ASP A 95 -11.63 -29.34 37.84
N GLN A 96 -12.83 -29.14 37.29
CA GLN A 96 -13.08 -28.23 36.16
C GLN A 96 -12.60 -26.79 36.41
N GLU A 97 -12.60 -26.33 37.66
CA GLU A 97 -12.13 -24.99 38.04
C GLU A 97 -10.61 -24.84 37.94
N GLU A 98 -9.85 -25.87 38.29
CA GLU A 98 -8.39 -25.90 38.15
C GLU A 98 -8.01 -25.93 36.65
N ILE A 99 -8.69 -26.76 35.87
CA ILE A 99 -8.47 -26.86 34.42
C ILE A 99 -8.81 -25.53 33.73
N ARG A 100 -9.95 -24.92 34.07
CA ARG A 100 -10.33 -23.60 33.55
C ARG A 100 -9.26 -22.55 33.88
N THR A 101 -8.79 -22.53 35.11
CA THR A 101 -7.74 -21.61 35.55
C THR A 101 -6.42 -21.85 34.80
N GLY A 102 -6.06 -23.10 34.51
CA GLY A 102 -4.89 -23.44 33.70
C GLY A 102 -4.99 -22.96 32.24
N VAL A 103 -6.16 -23.09 31.62
CA VAL A 103 -6.43 -22.57 30.27
C VAL A 103 -6.31 -21.04 30.25
N ASP A 104 -6.93 -20.35 31.23
CA ASP A 104 -6.87 -18.89 31.33
C ASP A 104 -5.42 -18.39 31.48
N GLN A 105 -4.61 -19.08 32.29
CA GLN A 105 -3.19 -18.77 32.45
C GLN A 105 -2.40 -18.95 31.14
N CYS A 106 -2.70 -20.00 30.38
CA CYS A 106 -1.99 -20.24 29.12
C CYS A 106 -2.37 -19.22 28.03
N ILE A 107 -3.65 -18.84 27.96
CA ILE A 107 -4.13 -17.77 27.09
C ILE A 107 -3.44 -16.45 27.46
N GLN A 108 -3.41 -16.10 28.75
CA GLN A 108 -2.78 -14.87 29.22
C GLN A 108 -1.29 -14.83 28.87
N LYS A 109 -0.57 -15.92 29.10
CA LYS A 109 0.85 -16.04 28.74
C LYS A 109 1.07 -15.86 27.25
N PHE A 110 0.27 -16.49 26.40
CA PHE A 110 0.35 -16.32 24.95
C PHE A 110 0.14 -14.86 24.53
N LEU A 111 -0.88 -14.19 25.07
CA LEU A 111 -1.15 -12.78 24.77
C LEU A 111 -0.01 -11.86 25.20
N ASP A 112 0.63 -12.15 26.34
CA ASP A 112 1.75 -11.37 26.84
C ASP A 112 3.00 -11.52 25.96
N VAL A 113 3.33 -12.76 25.55
CA VAL A 113 4.45 -13.02 24.64
C VAL A 113 4.17 -12.46 23.24
N ALA A 114 2.94 -12.55 22.74
CA ALA A 114 2.53 -11.95 21.47
C ALA A 114 2.72 -10.43 21.49
N ARG A 115 2.27 -9.77 22.56
CA ARG A 115 2.47 -8.32 22.75
C ARG A 115 3.94 -7.96 22.85
N GLN A 116 4.73 -8.73 23.59
CA GLN A 116 6.17 -8.51 23.69
C GLN A 116 6.88 -8.63 22.33
N THR A 117 6.49 -9.64 21.55
CA THR A 117 7.01 -9.88 20.20
C THR A 117 6.69 -8.71 19.28
N GLU A 118 5.44 -8.25 19.26
CA GLU A 118 5.03 -7.07 18.49
C GLU A 118 5.84 -5.84 18.90
N CYS A 119 5.91 -5.52 20.20
CA CYS A 119 6.66 -4.38 20.71
C CYS A 119 8.12 -4.42 20.28
N PHE A 120 8.76 -5.59 20.34
CA PHE A 120 10.14 -5.76 19.92
C PHE A 120 10.34 -5.38 18.45
N PHE A 121 9.51 -5.91 17.54
CA PHE A 121 9.63 -5.64 16.11
C PHE A 121 9.29 -4.19 15.75
N LEU A 122 8.26 -3.61 16.38
CA LEU A 122 7.92 -2.19 16.24
C LEU A 122 9.10 -1.31 16.65
N GLN A 123 9.73 -1.61 17.78
CA GLN A 123 10.86 -0.84 18.27
C GLN A 123 12.10 -0.99 17.38
N LYS A 124 12.37 -2.19 16.85
CA LYS A 124 13.44 -2.39 15.87
C LYS A 124 13.18 -1.60 14.58
N ARG A 125 11.95 -1.60 14.08
CA ARG A 125 11.56 -0.83 12.89
C ARG A 125 11.73 0.67 13.12
N LEU A 126 11.26 1.19 14.25
CA LEU A 126 11.45 2.60 14.61
C LEU A 126 12.94 2.94 14.72
N HIS A 127 13.73 2.08 15.35
CA HIS A 127 15.17 2.26 15.47
C HIS A 127 15.84 2.37 14.10
N LEU A 128 15.49 1.50 13.14
CA LEU A 128 16.02 1.58 11.78
C LEU A 128 15.58 2.86 11.07
N SER A 129 14.32 3.28 11.22
CA SER A 129 13.81 4.51 10.63
C SER A 129 14.55 5.76 11.11
N VAL A 130 14.94 5.81 12.39
CA VAL A 130 15.62 6.98 12.96
C VAL A 130 17.14 6.91 12.78
N GLN A 131 17.75 5.72 12.91
CA GLN A 131 19.21 5.55 12.88
C GLN A 131 19.76 5.33 11.48
N LYS A 132 18.96 4.80 10.55
CA LYS A 132 19.39 4.45 9.19
C LYS A 132 18.35 4.82 8.11
N PRO A 133 17.80 6.05 8.11
CA PRO A 133 16.77 6.45 7.15
C PRO A 133 17.22 6.28 5.70
N GLU A 134 18.47 6.64 5.38
CA GLU A 134 19.03 6.49 4.03
C GLU A 134 19.09 5.04 3.56
N GLN A 135 19.35 4.10 4.47
CA GLN A 135 19.39 2.68 4.12
C GLN A 135 17.98 2.18 3.79
N VAL A 136 16.99 2.53 4.62
CA VAL A 136 15.58 2.15 4.40
C VAL A 136 15.10 2.68 3.04
N ILE A 137 15.33 3.96 2.76
CA ILE A 137 14.96 4.58 1.48
C ILE A 137 15.65 3.87 0.30
N LYS A 138 16.93 3.51 0.45
CA LYS A 138 17.67 2.81 -0.61
C LYS A 138 17.08 1.42 -0.89
N GLU A 139 16.69 0.69 0.14
CA GLU A 139 16.02 -0.61 0.02
C GLU A 139 14.67 -0.45 -0.70
N ASP A 140 13.84 0.52 -0.29
CA ASP A 140 12.56 0.83 -0.93
C ASP A 140 12.73 1.20 -2.41
N VAL A 141 13.70 2.06 -2.73
CA VAL A 141 14.01 2.45 -4.12
C VAL A 141 14.43 1.24 -4.94
N SER A 142 15.21 0.32 -4.35
CA SER A 142 15.62 -0.92 -5.01
C SER A 142 14.41 -1.83 -5.30
N GLU A 143 13.52 -2.00 -4.33
CA GLU A 143 12.29 -2.78 -4.50
C GLU A 143 11.41 -2.19 -5.62
N LEU A 144 11.18 -0.87 -5.59
CA LEU A 144 10.40 -0.18 -6.61
C LEU A 144 11.00 -0.32 -8.01
N LYS A 145 12.33 -0.27 -8.14
CA LYS A 145 13.01 -0.49 -9.43
C LYS A 145 12.81 -1.91 -9.95
N ASN A 146 12.92 -2.91 -9.08
CA ASN A 146 12.69 -4.30 -9.46
C ASN A 146 11.23 -4.52 -9.90
N GLU A 147 10.28 -3.94 -9.18
CA GLU A 147 8.86 -4.04 -9.53
C GLU A 147 8.55 -3.31 -10.84
N LEU A 148 9.15 -2.13 -11.08
CA LEU A 148 9.03 -1.41 -12.35
C LEU A 148 9.55 -2.28 -13.51
N GLN A 149 10.76 -2.82 -13.40
CA GLN A 149 11.35 -3.68 -14.43
C GLN A 149 10.46 -4.91 -14.72
N ARG A 150 9.91 -5.53 -13.68
CA ARG A 150 8.99 -6.67 -13.83
C ARG A 150 7.72 -6.26 -14.59
N LYS A 151 7.14 -5.10 -14.29
CA LYS A 151 5.98 -4.56 -15.00
C LYS A 151 6.30 -4.22 -16.46
N GLU A 152 7.44 -3.61 -16.74
CA GLU A 152 7.90 -3.31 -18.10
C GLU A 152 8.03 -4.59 -18.94
N ALA A 153 8.65 -5.64 -18.38
CA ALA A 153 8.76 -6.93 -19.04
C ALA A 153 7.38 -7.54 -19.36
N LEU A 154 6.42 -7.42 -18.44
CA LEU A 154 5.06 -7.89 -18.65
C LEU A 154 4.34 -7.11 -19.76
N ILE A 155 4.49 -5.78 -19.79
CA ILE A 155 3.94 -4.93 -20.85
C ILE A 155 4.54 -5.32 -22.20
N GLN A 156 5.86 -5.48 -22.30
CA GLN A 156 6.53 -5.89 -23.54
C GLN A 156 6.02 -7.24 -24.04
N LYS A 157 5.81 -8.19 -23.13
CA LYS A 157 5.20 -9.49 -23.47
C LYS A 157 3.79 -9.33 -24.04
N HIS A 158 2.96 -8.47 -23.46
CA HIS A 158 1.60 -8.24 -23.97
C HIS A 158 1.59 -7.50 -25.30
N LEU A 159 2.43 -6.48 -25.48
CA LEU A 159 2.60 -5.79 -26.76
C LEU A 159 3.08 -6.76 -27.86
N GLY A 160 3.98 -7.70 -27.52
CA GLY A 160 4.40 -8.76 -28.43
C GLY A 160 3.22 -9.63 -28.90
N LYS A 161 2.35 -10.06 -27.98
CA LYS A 161 1.14 -10.79 -28.34
C LYS A 161 0.20 -9.96 -29.21
N LEU A 162 -0.01 -8.69 -28.88
CA LEU A 162 -0.87 -7.80 -29.68
C LEU A 162 -0.38 -7.70 -31.13
N ARG A 163 0.93 -7.51 -31.33
CA ARG A 163 1.53 -7.52 -32.69
C ARG A 163 1.33 -8.85 -33.40
N GLN A 164 1.49 -9.97 -32.69
CA GLN A 164 1.24 -11.29 -33.26
C GLN A 164 -0.22 -11.44 -33.73
N TRP A 165 -1.19 -11.02 -32.92
CA TRP A 165 -2.60 -11.07 -33.30
C TRP A 165 -2.93 -10.13 -34.45
N GLN A 166 -2.35 -8.93 -34.47
CA GLN A 166 -2.48 -8.00 -35.60
C GLN A 166 -1.97 -8.65 -36.90
N GLN A 167 -0.79 -9.27 -36.88
CA GLN A 167 -0.26 -9.98 -38.04
C GLN A 167 -1.19 -11.10 -38.52
N VAL A 168 -1.72 -11.92 -37.60
CA VAL A 168 -2.66 -13.00 -37.95
C VAL A 168 -3.92 -12.43 -38.62
N LEU A 169 -4.44 -11.32 -38.14
CA LEU A 169 -5.61 -10.65 -38.74
C LEU A 169 -5.29 -10.08 -40.14
N GLU A 170 -4.11 -9.48 -40.32
CA GLU A 170 -3.64 -8.97 -41.61
C GLU A 170 -3.47 -10.12 -42.63
N ASP A 171 -2.85 -11.22 -42.22
CA ASP A 171 -2.64 -12.40 -43.06
C ASP A 171 -3.97 -13.01 -43.55
N ILE A 172 -4.99 -13.05 -42.67
CA ILE A 172 -6.35 -13.49 -43.04
C ILE A 172 -7.00 -12.52 -44.03
N ASN A 173 -6.85 -11.21 -43.81
CA ASN A 173 -7.43 -10.20 -44.70
C ASN A 173 -6.78 -10.19 -46.09
N VAL A 174 -5.45 -10.37 -46.18
CA VAL A 174 -4.72 -10.45 -47.46
C VAL A 174 -5.08 -11.70 -48.25
N GLN A 175 -5.34 -12.84 -47.58
CA GLN A 175 -5.83 -14.04 -48.29
C GLN A 175 -7.21 -13.84 -48.92
N HIS A 176 -8.01 -12.89 -48.44
CA HIS A 176 -9.28 -12.50 -49.05
C HIS A 176 -9.13 -11.49 -50.20
N ASP A 177 -7.95 -10.90 -50.42
CA ASP A 177 -7.72 -9.83 -51.40
C ASP A 177 -6.91 -10.27 -52.63
N VAL A 178 -6.65 -11.57 -52.81
CA VAL A 178 -6.19 -12.06 -54.12
C VAL A 178 -7.33 -11.84 -55.12
N PRO A 179 -7.13 -11.10 -56.23
CA PRO A 179 -8.09 -11.02 -57.32
C PRO A 179 -8.12 -12.38 -58.04
N SER A 180 -8.75 -13.37 -57.41
CA SER A 180 -9.42 -14.41 -58.17
C SER A 180 -10.54 -13.70 -58.91
N GLU A 181 -10.59 -13.86 -60.23
CA GLU A 181 -11.78 -13.55 -61.02
C GLU A 181 -13.04 -13.90 -60.22
N MET A 182 -13.88 -12.89 -60.01
CA MET A 182 -15.24 -12.92 -59.48
C MET A 182 -15.74 -14.28 -58.94
N PRO A 183 -15.64 -14.55 -57.63
CA PRO A 183 -16.43 -15.60 -57.01
C PRO A 183 -17.80 -15.00 -56.65
N GLN A 184 -18.81 -15.33 -57.45
CA GLN A 184 -20.23 -15.09 -57.14
C GLN A 184 -20.50 -15.46 -55.66
N GLY A 185 -20.85 -14.48 -54.83
CA GLY A 185 -21.14 -14.68 -53.42
C GLY A 185 -22.40 -15.54 -53.17
N PRO A 186 -22.65 -15.99 -51.93
CA PRO A 186 -23.77 -16.88 -51.61
C PRO A 186 -25.15 -16.38 -52.06
N LEU A 187 -25.32 -15.06 -52.17
CA LEU A 187 -26.53 -14.42 -52.70
C LEU A 187 -26.74 -14.64 -54.20
N ALA A 188 -25.66 -14.68 -54.98
CA ALA A 188 -25.75 -14.91 -56.42
C ALA A 188 -26.29 -16.33 -56.73
N TYR A 189 -25.99 -17.31 -55.87
CA TYR A 189 -26.52 -18.67 -55.99
C TYR A 189 -28.04 -18.73 -55.73
N LEU A 190 -28.53 -17.96 -54.74
CA LEU A 190 -29.97 -17.85 -54.45
C LEU A 190 -30.73 -17.11 -55.57
N GLU A 191 -30.11 -16.07 -56.13
CA GLU A 191 -30.70 -15.29 -57.22
C GLU A 191 -30.82 -16.11 -58.51
N GLN A 192 -29.78 -16.88 -58.85
CA GLN A 192 -29.80 -17.84 -59.98
C GLN A 192 -30.85 -18.94 -59.81
N ALA A 193 -31.05 -19.46 -58.59
CA ALA A 193 -32.07 -20.45 -58.30
C ALA A 193 -33.50 -19.89 -58.47
N SER A 194 -33.71 -18.60 -58.17
CA SER A 194 -35.00 -17.93 -58.36
C SER A 194 -35.32 -17.63 -59.83
N ALA A 195 -34.31 -17.39 -60.65
CA ALA A 195 -34.47 -17.05 -62.06
C ALA A 195 -34.81 -18.24 -62.96
N ASN A 196 -34.71 -19.48 -62.45
CA ASN A 196 -34.93 -20.72 -63.21
C ASN A 196 -36.26 -21.42 -62.89
N ILE A 197 -37.24 -20.72 -62.30
CA ILE A 197 -38.58 -21.28 -62.05
C ILE A 197 -39.41 -21.17 -63.34
N PRO A 198 -39.82 -22.28 -64.00
CA PRO A 198 -40.70 -22.22 -65.15
C PRO A 198 -42.09 -21.70 -64.73
N ALA A 199 -42.63 -20.75 -65.49
CA ALA A 199 -43.95 -20.16 -65.20
C ALA A 199 -45.06 -21.24 -65.20
N PRO A 200 -46.04 -21.15 -64.27
CA PRO A 200 -47.11 -22.14 -64.18
C PRO A 200 -48.00 -22.03 -65.42
N MET A 201 -48.15 -23.15 -66.13
CA MET A 201 -49.06 -23.24 -67.26
C MET A 201 -50.51 -23.10 -66.76
N LYS A 202 -51.23 -22.12 -67.29
CA LYS A 202 -52.66 -21.94 -67.03
C LYS A 202 -53.43 -23.15 -67.58
N GLN A 203 -54.00 -23.97 -66.70
CA GLN A 203 -54.98 -24.97 -67.10
C GLN A 203 -56.31 -24.28 -67.42
N THR A 204 -56.87 -24.65 -68.58
CA THR A 204 -58.19 -24.27 -69.09
C THR A 204 -59.27 -25.11 -68.43
#